data_AF-A0A0E9MH95-F1
#
_entry.id   AF-A0A0E9MH95-F1
#
_cell.length_a   1.000
_cell.length_b   1.000
_cell.length_c   1.000
_cell.angle_alpha   90.00
_cell.angle_beta   90.00
_cell.angle_gamma   90.00
#
_symmetry.space_group_name_H-M   'P 1'
#
loop_
_entity.id
_entity.type
_entity.pdbx_description
1 polymer ?
#
loop_
_entity_poly.entity_id
_entity_poly.type
_entity_poly.pdbx_seq_one_letter_code
_entity_poly.pdbx_strand_id
1 'polypeptide(L)'
;MKRILYQDASEAFTESKINKLSAFIKPVRDSDSCMTALDRFFEDKNLFAVPVIDQDNRPVGLIERHHFVEFFGKPFTREIHSKKTVGTMLAPVVNMNPIVVGFLTTVDDVAQIIIDAGMEHMVSGVIVSNDGEYAGVVNGHDLLNEITQRRQAELYALAHHDALTGLPNRRLFLDRVNQACRDVKRTALLVAVMFIDVDRFKLINDSLGHAAGDHLLKAVADRLQQCARDCDTVARLGGDEFGIIMERIPSRLDSETIASRIIESMKNPFVIAEREFFVTVSIGIAIFPQDDFAVSGLLNKADAAMYGVKANGRNGFKYFVPGLASEALDSLSIETELRNGIARDELVLHYQPLVDLNTGHVNGVEALVRWHHPERGLLSPAHFIPIAEQSHLIVDLGYWVLRAACQQFTVWVESGCPPLKISVNVSTRQFQELGFCAGVRRVIEETGMNTAFLEIELTESIMMHHGRHALETLNELKAMGISLALDDFGTGFSSLSYLRQYPIDRLKIDQSFVRMIENSSSSESIVRAISALGKSMSMEVVAEGVETEIELGVVTDCRCDKVQGYFFSKPIPATELMQWLKENPRYSEFPLMQTLGIDAHIHPVISSLGLS
;
A
#
# COMPACT_ATOMS: atom_id res chain seq x y z
N MET A 1 -1.70 34.63 27.42
CA MET A 1 -2.77 33.63 27.21
C MET A 1 -2.15 32.26 27.43
N LYS A 2 -2.63 31.48 28.40
CA LYS A 2 -1.98 30.27 28.92
C LYS A 2 -1.87 29.19 27.83
N ARG A 3 -0.64 28.72 27.59
CA ARG A 3 -0.31 27.50 26.83
C ARG A 3 -0.97 26.30 27.51
N ILE A 4 -1.84 25.60 26.80
CA ILE A 4 -2.25 24.24 27.15
C ILE A 4 -1.11 23.35 26.66
N LEU A 5 -0.31 22.83 27.60
CA LEU A 5 0.68 21.79 27.35
C LEU A 5 -0.10 20.47 27.21
N TYR A 6 -0.20 19.94 26.00
CA TYR A 6 -0.63 18.56 25.80
C TYR A 6 0.57 17.67 26.17
N GLN A 7 0.46 16.96 27.29
CA GLN A 7 1.38 15.88 27.62
C GLN A 7 1.17 14.72 26.65
N ASP A 8 2.26 14.05 26.28
CA ASP A 8 2.30 12.89 25.40
C ASP A 8 1.29 11.82 25.84
N ALA A 9 0.40 11.45 24.92
CA ALA A 9 -0.64 10.44 25.15
C ALA A 9 -0.07 9.02 25.36
N SER A 10 1.23 8.80 25.14
CA SER A 10 1.88 7.49 25.31
C SER A 10 2.14 7.12 26.77
N GLU A 11 2.21 8.09 27.70
CA GLU A 11 2.36 7.81 29.15
C GLU A 11 1.02 7.59 29.87
N ALA A 12 -0.11 7.85 29.20
CA ALA A 12 -1.45 7.84 29.82
C ALA A 12 -2.05 6.45 30.06
N PHE A 13 -1.44 5.37 29.54
CA PHE A 13 -1.96 4.00 29.65
C PHE A 13 -1.35 3.18 30.80
N THR A 14 -0.88 3.84 31.85
CA THR A 14 -0.53 3.12 33.08
C THR A 14 -1.83 2.87 33.86
N GLU A 15 -2.20 1.61 34.13
CA GLU A 15 -3.35 1.24 34.98
C GLU A 15 -3.31 2.02 36.29
N SER A 16 -4.07 3.11 36.38
CA SER A 16 -4.11 3.94 37.58
C SER A 16 -5.16 3.36 38.52
N LYS A 17 -4.64 2.82 39.63
CA LYS A 17 -5.36 2.08 40.67
C LYS A 17 -6.06 3.03 41.63
N ILE A 18 -7.15 2.55 42.22
CA ILE A 18 -8.01 3.36 43.10
C ILE A 18 -7.31 3.84 44.38
N ASN A 19 -6.24 3.16 44.81
CA ASN A 19 -5.45 3.56 45.97
C ASN A 19 -4.84 4.97 45.84
N LYS A 20 -4.54 5.44 44.62
CA LYS A 20 -4.02 6.80 44.38
C LYS A 20 -5.07 7.88 44.62
N LEU A 21 -6.35 7.54 44.53
CA LEU A 21 -7.50 8.43 44.77
C LEU A 21 -8.07 8.26 46.18
N SER A 22 -7.68 7.21 46.90
CA SER A 22 -8.21 6.89 48.22
C SER A 22 -7.60 7.78 49.30
N ALA A 23 -8.45 8.27 50.20
CA ALA A 23 -8.05 8.97 51.40
C ALA A 23 -8.46 8.17 52.63
N PHE A 24 -7.55 8.02 53.60
CA PHE A 24 -7.91 7.41 54.88
C PHE A 24 -8.73 8.39 55.70
N ILE A 25 -10.05 8.15 55.75
CA ILE A 25 -10.95 8.83 56.68
C ILE A 25 -11.10 7.94 57.91
N LYS A 26 -10.88 8.49 59.11
CA LYS A 26 -11.06 7.70 60.33
C LYS A 26 -12.52 7.17 60.37
N PRO A 27 -12.78 5.87 60.56
CA PRO A 27 -14.14 5.33 60.54
C PRO A 27 -14.84 5.47 61.90
N VAL A 28 -16.17 5.34 61.93
CA VAL A 28 -16.97 5.11 63.15
C VAL A 28 -17.40 3.65 63.21
N ARG A 29 -17.66 3.13 64.41
CA ARG A 29 -18.22 1.77 64.56
C ARG A 29 -19.73 1.80 64.36
N ASP A 30 -20.30 0.73 63.86
CA ASP A 30 -21.76 0.54 63.77
C ASP A 30 -22.45 0.63 65.16
N SER A 31 -21.74 0.26 66.22
CA SER A 31 -22.14 0.39 67.62
C SER A 31 -22.02 1.80 68.20
N ASP A 32 -21.30 2.72 67.53
CA ASP A 32 -21.14 4.09 68.01
C ASP A 32 -22.46 4.85 67.93
N SER A 33 -22.61 5.88 68.79
CA SER A 33 -23.78 6.76 68.74
C SER A 33 -23.78 7.61 67.48
N CYS A 34 -24.96 7.96 66.97
CA CYS A 34 -25.08 8.90 65.85
C CYS A 34 -24.46 10.28 66.16
N MET A 35 -24.38 10.68 67.43
CA MET A 35 -23.68 11.90 67.85
C MET A 35 -22.20 11.86 67.47
N THR A 36 -21.54 10.71 67.64
CA THR A 36 -20.11 10.52 67.31
C THR A 36 -19.84 10.75 65.82
N ALA A 37 -20.74 10.30 64.95
CA ALA A 37 -20.66 10.56 63.52
C ALA A 37 -20.96 12.03 63.19
N LEU A 38 -21.92 12.65 63.88
CA LEU A 38 -22.30 14.05 63.67
C LEU A 38 -21.17 15.02 64.08
N ASP A 39 -20.52 14.75 65.21
CA ASP A 39 -19.40 15.56 65.72
C ASP A 39 -18.23 15.60 64.73
N ARG A 40 -17.93 14.47 64.06
CA ARG A 40 -16.90 14.42 63.01
C ARG A 40 -17.17 15.39 61.87
N PHE A 41 -18.41 15.47 61.40
CA PHE A 41 -18.78 16.42 60.35
C PHE A 41 -18.71 17.88 60.83
N PHE A 42 -18.84 18.15 62.13
CA PHE A 42 -18.66 19.49 62.68
C PHE A 42 -17.19 19.86 62.87
N GLU A 43 -16.37 18.90 63.28
CA GLU A 43 -14.91 19.07 63.45
C GLU A 43 -14.22 19.32 62.11
N ASP A 44 -14.60 18.60 61.05
CA ASP A 44 -14.09 18.80 59.71
C ASP A 44 -15.21 19.08 58.71
N LYS A 45 -15.26 20.33 58.25
CA LYS A 45 -16.25 20.81 57.28
C LYS A 45 -16.00 20.27 55.87
N ASN A 46 -14.81 19.75 55.58
CA ASN A 46 -14.43 19.20 54.28
C ASN A 46 -14.71 17.69 54.18
N LEU A 47 -15.06 17.01 55.28
CA LEU A 47 -15.49 15.60 55.25
C LEU A 47 -16.80 15.47 54.47
N PHE A 48 -16.74 14.79 53.32
CA PHE A 48 -17.90 14.48 52.47
C PHE A 48 -18.67 13.24 52.96
N ALA A 49 -17.97 12.26 53.54
CA ALA A 49 -18.55 11.06 54.10
C ALA A 49 -17.73 10.52 55.28
N VAL A 50 -18.35 9.67 56.10
CA VAL A 50 -17.70 8.95 57.19
C VAL A 50 -17.97 7.45 57.03
N PRO A 51 -16.94 6.60 56.93
CA PRO A 51 -17.11 5.15 56.80
C PRO A 51 -17.52 4.53 58.13
N VAL A 52 -18.35 3.49 58.06
CA VAL A 52 -18.81 2.68 59.18
C VAL A 52 -18.14 1.31 59.09
N ILE A 53 -17.52 0.88 60.17
CA ILE A 53 -16.90 -0.43 60.31
C ILE A 53 -17.59 -1.26 61.38
N ASP A 54 -17.51 -2.58 61.26
CA ASP A 54 -17.88 -3.50 62.34
C ASP A 54 -16.74 -3.65 63.36
N GLN A 55 -16.94 -4.58 64.29
CA GLN A 55 -15.98 -4.95 65.33
C GLN A 55 -14.69 -5.62 64.81
N ASP A 56 -14.70 -6.15 63.58
CA ASP A 56 -13.56 -6.78 62.90
C ASP A 56 -12.87 -5.82 61.91
N ASN A 57 -13.13 -4.51 62.00
CA ASN A 57 -12.66 -3.46 61.08
C ASN A 57 -13.12 -3.63 59.61
N ARG A 58 -14.17 -4.42 59.36
CA ARG A 58 -14.72 -4.58 58.01
C ARG A 58 -15.68 -3.43 57.70
N PRO A 59 -15.64 -2.88 56.49
CA PRO A 59 -16.56 -1.82 56.10
C PRO A 59 -17.99 -2.36 55.95
N VAL A 60 -18.92 -1.77 56.70
CA VAL A 60 -20.35 -2.15 56.73
C VAL A 60 -21.30 -1.01 56.37
N GLY A 61 -20.79 0.22 56.22
CA GLY A 61 -21.62 1.35 55.86
C GLY A 61 -20.84 2.59 55.47
N LEU A 62 -21.55 3.56 54.90
CA LEU A 62 -21.04 4.88 54.56
C LEU A 62 -22.10 5.93 54.94
N ILE A 63 -21.70 6.89 55.76
CA ILE A 63 -22.54 8.02 56.17
C ILE A 63 -22.19 9.21 55.29
N GLU A 64 -23.14 9.69 54.49
CA GLU A 64 -22.96 10.89 53.67
C GLU A 64 -23.28 12.15 54.45
N ARG A 65 -22.42 13.18 54.36
CA ARG A 65 -22.59 14.44 55.08
C ARG A 65 -23.96 15.07 54.80
N HIS A 66 -24.36 15.14 53.53
CA HIS A 66 -25.55 15.88 53.13
C HIS A 66 -26.82 15.31 53.80
N HIS A 67 -27.07 14.01 53.61
CA HIS A 67 -28.23 13.34 54.20
C HIS A 67 -28.19 13.33 55.74
N PHE A 68 -27.02 13.09 56.33
CA PHE A 68 -26.89 12.98 57.78
C PHE A 68 -27.05 14.32 58.49
N VAL A 69 -26.36 15.36 58.02
CA VAL A 69 -26.44 16.71 58.62
C VAL A 69 -27.82 17.32 58.39
N GLU A 70 -28.44 17.12 57.22
CA GLU A 70 -29.81 17.59 56.96
C GLU A 70 -30.82 16.88 57.88
N PHE A 71 -30.71 15.56 58.04
CA PHE A 71 -31.58 14.79 58.94
C PHE A 71 -31.50 15.31 60.38
N PHE A 72 -30.29 15.53 60.90
CA PHE A 72 -30.06 16.10 62.24
C PHE A 72 -30.22 17.62 62.32
N GLY A 73 -30.53 18.29 61.21
CA GLY A 73 -30.91 19.71 61.17
C GLY A 73 -32.41 19.95 61.35
N LYS A 74 -33.24 18.91 61.16
CA LYS A 74 -34.71 18.99 61.33
C LYS A 74 -35.09 19.16 62.82
N PRO A 75 -36.25 19.78 63.12
CA PRO A 75 -36.71 19.92 64.50
C PRO A 75 -36.83 18.55 65.18
N PHE A 76 -36.43 18.47 66.46
CA PHE A 76 -36.55 17.29 67.34
C PHE A 76 -35.76 16.02 66.93
N THR A 77 -35.14 15.93 65.75
CA THR A 77 -34.39 14.72 65.33
C THR A 77 -33.15 14.47 66.17
N ARG A 78 -32.42 15.51 66.60
CA ARG A 78 -31.26 15.35 67.50
C ARG A 78 -31.64 14.72 68.83
N GLU A 79 -32.72 15.16 69.44
CA GLU A 79 -33.18 14.65 70.74
C GLU A 79 -33.61 13.19 70.67
N ILE A 80 -34.22 12.80 69.54
CA ILE A 80 -34.79 11.45 69.33
C ILE A 80 -33.72 10.45 68.85
N HIS A 81 -32.79 10.86 67.99
CA HIS A 81 -31.91 9.93 67.26
C HIS A 81 -30.43 10.01 67.62
N SER A 82 -29.95 11.05 68.31
CA SER A 82 -28.50 11.19 68.59
C SER A 82 -27.90 10.06 69.44
N LYS A 83 -28.71 9.46 70.33
CA LYS A 83 -28.31 8.34 71.18
C LYS A 83 -28.48 6.97 70.53
N LYS A 84 -29.14 6.88 69.37
CA LYS A 84 -29.24 5.62 68.62
C LYS A 84 -27.89 5.27 68.03
N THR A 85 -27.63 3.98 67.87
CA THR A 85 -26.40 3.51 67.24
C THR A 85 -26.47 3.69 65.73
N VAL A 86 -25.32 3.95 65.10
CA VAL A 86 -25.21 4.19 63.65
C VAL A 86 -25.84 3.04 62.85
N GLY A 87 -25.58 1.79 63.22
CA GLY A 87 -26.10 0.61 62.52
C GLY A 87 -27.62 0.41 62.60
N THR A 88 -28.32 1.14 63.48
CA THR A 88 -29.80 1.07 63.57
C THR A 88 -30.51 2.10 62.70
N MET A 89 -29.76 2.97 62.02
CA MET A 89 -30.30 4.00 61.14
C MET A 89 -30.56 3.43 59.75
N LEU A 90 -31.69 3.80 59.14
CA LEU A 90 -32.09 3.32 57.82
C LEU A 90 -31.63 4.29 56.70
N ALA A 91 -31.54 3.78 55.48
CA ALA A 91 -31.37 4.61 54.28
C ALA A 91 -32.52 5.63 54.15
N PRO A 92 -32.28 6.87 53.69
CA PRO A 92 -31.01 7.40 53.16
C PRO A 92 -30.07 8.01 54.23
N VAL A 93 -30.38 7.89 55.53
CA VAL A 93 -29.57 8.54 56.58
C VAL A 93 -28.20 7.88 56.73
N VAL A 94 -28.15 6.55 56.64
CA VAL A 94 -26.91 5.76 56.57
C VAL A 94 -27.05 4.75 55.44
N ASN A 95 -26.08 4.70 54.53
CA ASN A 95 -26.01 3.65 53.51
C ASN A 95 -25.28 2.44 54.09
N MET A 96 -26.02 1.37 54.40
CA MET A 96 -25.49 0.11 54.93
C MET A 96 -25.09 -0.90 53.85
N ASN A 97 -25.27 -0.57 52.56
CA ASN A 97 -24.77 -1.34 51.43
C ASN A 97 -23.84 -0.45 50.58
N PRO A 98 -22.67 -0.04 51.10
CA PRO A 98 -21.72 0.74 50.32
C PRO A 98 -21.07 -0.15 49.26
N ILE A 99 -20.62 0.46 48.16
CA ILE A 99 -19.71 -0.21 47.23
C ILE A 99 -18.35 -0.32 47.91
N VAL A 100 -17.86 -1.55 48.06
CA VAL A 100 -16.55 -1.87 48.61
C VAL A 100 -15.69 -2.50 47.52
N VAL A 101 -14.51 -1.93 47.26
CA VAL A 101 -13.57 -2.43 46.25
C VAL A 101 -12.23 -2.77 46.88
N GLY A 102 -11.47 -3.65 46.23
CA GLY A 102 -10.13 -4.01 46.68
C GLY A 102 -9.11 -2.89 46.44
N PHE A 103 -8.05 -2.86 47.25
CA PHE A 103 -7.01 -1.84 47.21
C PHE A 103 -6.29 -1.70 45.85
N LEU A 104 -6.22 -2.79 45.08
CA LEU A 104 -5.54 -2.83 43.77
C LEU A 104 -6.48 -2.70 42.58
N THR A 105 -7.78 -2.51 42.81
CA THR A 105 -8.79 -2.42 41.75
C THR A 105 -8.51 -1.21 40.86
N THR A 106 -8.67 -1.37 39.53
CA THR A 106 -8.51 -0.27 38.59
C THR A 106 -9.71 0.68 38.68
N VAL A 107 -9.52 1.93 38.29
CA VAL A 107 -10.64 2.90 38.24
C VAL A 107 -11.70 2.48 37.22
N ASP A 108 -11.32 1.79 36.13
CA ASP A 108 -12.26 1.34 35.10
C ASP A 108 -13.14 0.19 35.60
N ASP A 109 -12.57 -0.77 36.34
CA ASP A 109 -13.34 -1.82 37.01
C ASP A 109 -14.33 -1.22 38.02
N VAL A 110 -13.89 -0.20 38.78
CA VAL A 110 -14.77 0.49 39.74
C VAL A 110 -15.90 1.23 39.01
N ALA A 111 -15.61 1.86 37.87
CA ALA A 111 -16.63 2.48 37.03
C ALA A 111 -17.67 1.47 36.57
N GLN A 112 -17.25 0.27 36.16
CA GLN A 112 -18.15 -0.82 35.76
C GLN A 112 -19.01 -1.30 36.93
N ILE A 113 -18.41 -1.49 38.12
CA ILE A 113 -19.14 -1.87 39.33
C ILE A 113 -20.22 -0.84 39.69
N ILE A 114 -19.91 0.46 39.57
CA ILE A 114 -20.88 1.54 39.83
C ILE A 114 -22.02 1.52 38.80
N ILE A 115 -21.72 1.27 37.52
CA ILE A 115 -22.73 1.16 36.46
C ILE A 115 -23.66 -0.03 36.74
N ASP A 116 -23.10 -1.18 37.09
CA ASP A 116 -23.85 -2.42 37.35
C ASP A 116 -24.69 -2.34 38.64
N ALA A 117 -24.17 -1.64 39.66
CA ALA A 117 -24.87 -1.40 40.93
C ALA A 117 -25.94 -0.30 40.85
N GLY A 118 -26.05 0.40 39.72
CA GLY A 118 -26.92 1.57 39.54
C GLY A 118 -26.22 2.87 39.91
N MET A 119 -26.43 3.89 39.07
CA MET A 119 -25.77 5.21 39.11
C MET A 119 -26.01 6.01 40.42
N GLU A 120 -26.85 5.50 41.32
CA GLU A 120 -27.15 6.05 42.64
C GLU A 120 -25.87 6.22 43.49
N HIS A 121 -24.93 5.27 43.37
CA HIS A 121 -23.69 5.24 44.14
C HIS A 121 -22.56 6.11 43.56
N MET A 122 -22.77 6.69 42.37
CA MET A 122 -21.78 7.54 41.70
C MET A 122 -21.43 8.79 42.51
N VAL A 123 -22.37 9.27 43.32
CA VAL A 123 -22.20 10.46 44.16
C VAL A 123 -21.72 10.12 45.57
N SER A 124 -22.10 8.94 46.08
CA SER A 124 -21.87 8.50 47.47
C SER A 124 -20.41 8.25 47.82
N GLY A 125 -19.57 7.95 46.83
CA GLY A 125 -18.19 7.52 47.04
C GLY A 125 -18.07 6.02 47.29
N VAL A 126 -16.84 5.51 47.24
CA VAL A 126 -16.52 4.07 47.29
C VAL A 126 -15.59 3.79 48.46
N ILE A 127 -15.82 2.69 49.19
CA ILE A 127 -14.92 2.25 50.25
C ILE A 127 -13.84 1.35 49.65
N VAL A 128 -12.59 1.62 49.98
CA VAL A 128 -11.44 0.79 49.62
C VAL A 128 -11.11 -0.12 50.79
N SER A 129 -10.99 -1.41 50.49
CA SER A 129 -10.60 -2.45 51.45
C SER A 129 -9.28 -3.10 51.06
N ASN A 130 -8.49 -3.51 52.05
CA ASN A 130 -7.30 -4.33 51.86
C ASN A 130 -7.47 -5.61 52.67
N ASP A 131 -7.49 -6.77 52.00
CA ASP A 131 -7.76 -8.07 52.62
C ASP A 131 -9.04 -8.13 53.49
N GLY A 132 -10.06 -7.36 53.11
CA GLY A 132 -11.35 -7.29 53.80
C GLY A 132 -11.42 -6.26 54.94
N GLU A 133 -10.29 -5.65 55.32
CA GLU A 133 -10.26 -4.55 56.29
C GLU A 133 -10.40 -3.20 55.60
N TYR A 134 -11.00 -2.23 56.31
CA TYR A 134 -11.13 -0.85 55.82
C TYR A 134 -9.75 -0.19 55.60
N ALA A 135 -9.53 0.33 54.39
CA ALA A 135 -8.27 0.98 54.01
C ALA A 135 -8.43 2.45 53.60
N GLY A 136 -9.63 2.88 53.18
CA GLY A 136 -9.88 4.27 52.81
C GLY A 136 -11.23 4.50 52.14
N VAL A 137 -11.52 5.75 51.80
CA VAL A 137 -12.70 6.13 51.00
C VAL A 137 -12.25 6.97 49.81
N VAL A 138 -12.89 6.76 48.67
CA VAL A 138 -12.76 7.60 47.48
C VAL A 138 -14.02 8.43 47.33
N ASN A 139 -13.83 9.73 47.15
CA ASN A 139 -14.92 10.66 46.87
C ASN A 139 -15.52 10.38 45.49
N GLY A 140 -16.86 10.30 45.41
CA GLY A 140 -17.56 10.11 44.15
C GLY A 140 -17.25 11.20 43.12
N HIS A 141 -17.03 12.45 43.56
CA HIS A 141 -16.66 13.55 42.66
C HIS A 141 -15.27 13.38 42.04
N ASP A 142 -14.28 12.99 42.84
CA ASP A 142 -12.89 12.81 42.37
C ASP A 142 -12.80 11.60 41.45
N LEU A 143 -13.51 10.52 41.79
CA LEU A 143 -13.66 9.35 40.94
C LEU A 143 -14.34 9.70 39.61
N LEU A 144 -15.43 10.48 39.64
CA LEU A 144 -16.13 10.89 38.42
C LEU A 144 -15.28 11.82 37.55
N ASN A 145 -14.52 12.74 38.15
CA ASN A 145 -13.57 13.58 37.42
C ASN A 145 -12.50 12.72 36.73
N GLU A 146 -11.92 11.75 37.45
CA GLU A 146 -10.92 10.84 36.88
C GLU A 146 -11.52 10.00 35.74
N ILE A 147 -12.68 9.37 35.95
CA ILE A 147 -13.39 8.59 34.92
C ILE A 147 -13.69 9.47 33.71
N THR A 148 -14.18 10.69 33.93
CA THR A 148 -14.53 11.63 32.87
C THR A 148 -13.30 12.04 32.07
N GLN A 149 -12.19 12.38 32.74
CA GLN A 149 -10.94 12.73 32.07
C GLN A 149 -10.40 11.58 31.23
N ARG A 150 -10.41 10.35 31.77
CA ARG A 150 -9.98 9.16 31.04
C ARG A 150 -10.88 8.87 29.85
N ARG A 151 -12.20 8.87 30.04
CA ARG A 151 -13.16 8.70 28.93
C ARG A 151 -13.00 9.78 27.86
N GLN A 152 -12.76 11.02 28.25
CA GLN A 152 -12.49 12.09 27.29
C GLN A 152 -11.18 11.87 26.54
N ALA A 153 -10.11 11.44 27.21
CA ALA A 153 -8.84 11.12 26.59
C ALA A 153 -8.95 9.92 25.63
N GLU A 154 -9.65 8.85 26.04
CA GLU A 154 -9.96 7.69 25.20
C GLU A 154 -10.77 8.09 23.96
N LEU A 155 -11.86 8.84 24.15
CA LEU A 155 -12.70 9.32 23.04
C LEU A 155 -11.92 10.23 22.11
N TYR A 156 -11.04 11.08 22.64
CA TYR A 156 -10.16 11.91 21.85
C TYR A 156 -9.17 11.07 21.04
N ALA A 157 -8.51 10.10 21.68
CA ALA A 157 -7.60 9.17 21.01
C ALA A 157 -8.32 8.39 19.90
N LEU A 158 -9.52 7.85 20.17
CA LEU A 158 -10.31 7.13 19.18
C LEU A 158 -10.75 8.01 18.00
N ALA A 159 -11.02 9.29 18.26
CA ALA A 159 -11.45 10.25 17.24
C ALA A 159 -10.28 10.79 16.40
N HIS A 160 -9.07 10.83 16.95
CA HIS A 160 -7.93 11.57 16.37
C HIS A 160 -6.68 10.72 16.07
N HIS A 161 -6.61 9.48 16.54
CA HIS A 161 -5.47 8.57 16.32
C HIS A 161 -5.91 7.27 15.65
N ASP A 162 -4.98 6.65 14.94
CA ASP A 162 -5.11 5.32 14.34
C ASP A 162 -4.88 4.27 15.43
N ALA A 163 -5.85 3.37 15.61
CA ALA A 163 -5.81 2.37 16.68
C ALA A 163 -4.67 1.34 16.54
N LEU A 164 -4.18 1.12 15.31
CA LEU A 164 -3.10 0.15 15.07
C LEU A 164 -1.73 0.73 15.38
N THR A 165 -1.44 1.93 14.88
CA THR A 165 -0.10 2.54 14.96
C THR A 165 0.04 3.58 16.05
N GLY A 166 -1.06 4.06 16.64
CA GLY A 166 -1.06 5.18 17.61
C GLY A 166 -0.78 6.55 16.96
N LEU A 167 -0.46 6.59 15.66
CA LEU A 167 -0.24 7.84 14.93
C LEU A 167 -1.54 8.65 14.83
N PRO A 168 -1.46 9.99 14.67
CA PRO A 168 -2.54 10.80 14.14
C PRO A 168 -3.26 10.12 12.96
N ASN A 169 -4.59 10.11 13.00
CA ASN A 169 -5.40 9.62 11.89
C ASN A 169 -5.60 10.72 10.84
N ARG A 170 -6.25 10.36 9.72
CA ARG A 170 -6.57 11.30 8.63
C ARG A 170 -7.27 12.58 9.09
N ARG A 171 -8.17 12.50 10.07
CA ARG A 171 -8.89 13.68 10.59
C ARG A 171 -7.96 14.65 11.30
N LEU A 172 -7.11 14.15 12.22
CA LEU A 172 -6.15 14.98 12.93
C LEU A 172 -5.07 15.53 11.98
N PHE A 173 -4.61 14.72 11.03
CA PHE A 173 -3.68 15.14 9.98
C PHE A 173 -4.22 16.34 9.19
N LEU A 174 -5.47 16.25 8.70
CA LEU A 174 -6.12 17.36 7.97
C LEU A 174 -6.22 18.63 8.80
N ASP A 175 -6.58 18.52 10.08
CA ASP A 175 -6.64 19.66 10.99
C ASP A 175 -5.26 20.33 11.15
N ARG A 176 -4.20 19.53 11.34
CA ARG A 176 -2.83 20.03 11.45
C ARG A 176 -2.30 20.67 10.17
N VAL A 177 -2.60 20.11 8.98
CA VAL A 177 -2.25 20.76 7.70
C VAL A 177 -2.93 22.13 7.59
N ASN A 178 -4.22 22.21 7.94
CA ASN A 178 -4.95 23.48 7.93
C ASN A 178 -4.32 24.52 8.88
N GLN A 179 -3.90 24.10 10.07
CA GLN A 179 -3.24 24.98 11.04
C GLN A 179 -1.88 25.43 10.52
N ALA A 180 -1.05 24.52 10.01
CA ALA A 180 0.26 24.81 9.44
C ALA A 180 0.17 25.81 8.27
N CYS A 181 -0.74 25.60 7.32
CA CYS A 181 -0.94 26.51 6.18
C CYS A 181 -1.42 27.91 6.59
N ARG A 182 -2.19 28.04 7.69
CA ARG A 182 -2.58 29.35 8.23
C ARG A 182 -1.39 30.09 8.85
N ASP A 183 -0.50 29.35 9.51
CA ASP A 183 0.69 29.89 10.18
C ASP A 183 1.74 30.44 9.21
N VAL A 184 1.82 29.92 7.99
CA VAL A 184 2.72 30.42 6.92
C VAL A 184 2.55 31.91 6.66
N LYS A 185 1.32 32.43 6.71
CA LYS A 185 1.06 33.87 6.53
C LYS A 185 1.77 34.76 7.56
N ARG A 186 2.06 34.21 8.75
CA ARG A 186 2.73 34.93 9.84
C ARG A 186 4.25 34.70 9.85
N THR A 187 4.70 33.50 9.50
CA THR A 187 6.12 33.12 9.62
C THR A 187 6.92 33.33 8.34
N ALA A 188 6.26 33.44 7.18
CA ALA A 188 6.88 33.44 5.85
C ALA A 188 7.73 32.19 5.55
N LEU A 189 7.55 31.11 6.31
CA LEU A 189 8.19 29.81 6.09
C LEU A 189 7.21 28.85 5.42
N LEU A 190 7.74 27.92 4.64
CA LEU A 190 6.93 26.98 3.84
C LEU A 190 6.42 25.82 4.71
N VAL A 191 5.47 25.08 4.17
CA VAL A 191 4.99 23.80 4.72
C VAL A 191 5.10 22.75 3.62
N ALA A 192 5.72 21.60 3.92
CA ALA A 192 5.69 20.45 3.02
C ALA A 192 4.68 19.41 3.53
N VAL A 193 3.92 18.83 2.61
CA VAL A 193 3.09 17.67 2.87
C VAL A 193 3.61 16.51 2.02
N MET A 194 3.88 15.39 2.67
CA MET A 194 4.28 14.15 2.03
C MET A 194 3.18 13.11 2.17
N PHE A 195 2.85 12.45 1.07
CA PHE A 195 2.05 11.22 1.05
C PHE A 195 3.00 10.06 0.78
N ILE A 196 2.88 9.00 1.55
CA ILE A 196 3.80 7.87 1.56
C ILE A 196 2.97 6.60 1.49
N ASP A 197 3.28 5.73 0.54
CA ASP A 197 2.65 4.42 0.40
C ASP A 197 3.68 3.31 0.55
N VAL A 198 3.32 2.26 1.28
CA VAL A 198 4.15 1.07 1.46
C VAL A 198 4.02 0.17 0.24
N ASP A 199 5.08 0.10 -0.57
CA ASP A 199 5.04 -0.60 -1.84
C ASP A 199 4.77 -2.10 -1.66
N ARG A 200 3.85 -2.63 -2.48
CA ARG A 200 3.49 -4.06 -2.50
C ARG A 200 3.01 -4.61 -1.15
N PHE A 201 2.49 -3.76 -0.25
CA PHE A 201 1.96 -4.19 1.05
C PHE A 201 0.93 -5.33 0.95
N LYS A 202 0.06 -5.27 -0.07
CA LYS A 202 -0.93 -6.33 -0.33
C LYS A 202 -0.29 -7.72 -0.51
N LEU A 203 0.85 -7.80 -1.20
CA LEU A 203 1.57 -9.07 -1.40
C LEU A 203 2.02 -9.68 -0.06
N ILE A 204 2.38 -8.83 0.90
CA ILE A 204 2.80 -9.25 2.24
C ILE A 204 1.60 -9.81 3.02
N ASN A 205 0.45 -9.11 2.97
CA ASN A 205 -0.79 -9.61 3.54
C ASN A 205 -1.22 -10.95 2.93
N ASP A 206 -1.18 -11.06 1.61
CA ASP A 206 -1.60 -12.26 0.90
C ASP A 206 -0.65 -13.44 1.16
N SER A 207 0.64 -13.17 1.39
CA SER A 207 1.66 -14.21 1.62
C SER A 207 1.78 -14.67 3.08
N LEU A 208 1.56 -13.77 4.05
CA LEU A 208 1.87 -14.00 5.48
C LEU A 208 0.67 -13.77 6.41
N GLY A 209 -0.45 -13.31 5.86
CA GLY A 209 -1.66 -12.97 6.59
C GLY A 209 -1.63 -11.56 7.18
N HIS A 210 -2.82 -11.07 7.55
CA HIS A 210 -3.03 -9.71 8.03
C HIS A 210 -2.26 -9.37 9.32
N ALA A 211 -2.04 -10.33 10.22
CA ALA A 211 -1.28 -10.09 11.44
C ALA A 211 0.19 -9.68 11.16
N ALA A 212 0.80 -10.25 10.12
CA ALA A 212 2.15 -9.86 9.70
C ALA A 212 2.15 -8.46 9.06
N GLY A 213 1.13 -8.14 8.26
CA GLY A 213 0.95 -6.79 7.72
C GLY A 213 0.75 -5.74 8.81
N ASP A 214 -0.03 -6.04 9.85
CA ASP A 214 -0.24 -5.15 10.98
C ASP A 214 1.06 -4.86 11.74
N HIS A 215 1.90 -5.86 11.94
CA HIS A 215 3.24 -5.69 12.52
C HIS A 215 4.17 -4.87 11.62
N LEU A 216 4.11 -5.09 10.30
CA LEU A 216 4.87 -4.28 9.36
C LEU A 216 4.46 -2.81 9.43
N LEU A 217 3.16 -2.51 9.45
CA LEU A 217 2.65 -1.14 9.52
C LEU A 217 3.08 -0.43 10.79
N LYS A 218 3.10 -1.12 11.93
CA LYS A 218 3.66 -0.59 13.19
C LYS A 218 5.15 -0.27 13.05
N ALA A 219 5.92 -1.21 12.51
CA ALA A 219 7.37 -1.00 12.34
C ALA A 219 7.70 0.11 11.33
N VAL A 220 6.90 0.26 10.27
CA VAL A 220 6.99 1.38 9.32
C VAL A 220 6.65 2.69 10.02
N ALA A 221 5.58 2.73 10.81
CA ALA A 221 5.19 3.91 11.59
C ALA A 221 6.34 4.39 12.50
N ASP A 222 6.95 3.48 13.28
CA ASP A 222 8.07 3.79 14.17
C ASP A 222 9.27 4.32 13.39
N ARG A 223 9.58 3.72 12.24
CA ARG A 223 10.70 4.14 11.39
C ARG A 223 10.46 5.53 10.78
N LEU A 224 9.23 5.81 10.35
CA LEU A 224 8.85 7.13 9.84
C LEU A 224 8.94 8.21 10.93
N GLN A 225 8.52 7.91 12.17
CA GLN A 225 8.68 8.81 13.30
C GLN A 225 10.15 9.12 13.60
N GLN A 226 11.03 8.12 13.60
CA GLN A 226 12.48 8.31 13.75
C GLN A 226 13.10 9.14 12.61
N CYS A 227 12.49 9.08 11.43
CA CYS A 227 12.87 9.89 10.27
C CYS A 227 12.23 11.26 10.24
N ALA A 228 11.37 11.64 11.18
CA ALA A 228 10.76 12.97 11.27
C ALA A 228 11.48 13.81 12.34
N ARG A 229 11.23 15.12 12.38
CA ARG A 229 11.65 15.99 13.49
C ARG A 229 10.53 16.04 14.54
N ASP A 230 10.82 16.41 15.79
CA ASP A 230 9.80 16.52 16.85
C ASP A 230 8.69 17.53 16.51
N CYS A 231 8.98 18.52 15.67
CA CYS A 231 8.00 19.50 15.19
C CYS A 231 7.18 19.01 13.99
N ASP A 232 7.59 17.93 13.35
CA ASP A 232 6.90 17.36 12.20
C ASP A 232 5.79 16.41 12.68
N THR A 233 4.73 16.28 11.89
CA THR A 233 3.65 15.34 12.20
C THR A 233 3.72 14.16 11.26
N VAL A 234 3.86 12.95 11.82
CA VAL A 234 3.65 11.69 11.09
C VAL A 234 2.24 11.19 11.38
N ALA A 235 1.53 10.72 10.36
CA ALA A 235 0.14 10.25 10.45
C ALA A 235 -0.06 8.98 9.62
N ARG A 236 -1.07 8.18 9.98
CA ARG A 236 -1.58 7.10 9.12
C ARG A 236 -2.92 7.53 8.53
N LEU A 237 -3.02 7.51 7.20
CA LEU A 237 -4.19 8.02 6.47
C LEU A 237 -5.23 6.91 6.25
N GLY A 238 -4.78 5.66 6.18
CA GLY A 238 -5.59 4.45 6.03
C GLY A 238 -4.82 3.38 5.27
N GLY A 239 -5.15 2.10 5.47
CA GLY A 239 -4.46 1.01 4.77
C GLY A 239 -2.94 1.03 4.98
N ASP A 240 -2.20 1.10 3.88
CA ASP A 240 -0.75 1.23 3.74
C ASP A 240 -0.25 2.67 3.51
N GLU A 241 -1.14 3.67 3.64
CA GLU A 241 -0.84 5.07 3.40
C GLU A 241 -0.50 5.82 4.70
N PHE A 242 0.60 6.57 4.64
CA PHE A 242 1.10 7.46 5.68
C PHE A 242 1.22 8.89 5.15
N GLY A 243 1.16 9.86 6.06
CA GLY A 243 1.33 11.26 5.76
C GLY A 243 2.39 11.90 6.67
N ILE A 244 3.19 12.80 6.14
CA ILE A 244 4.10 13.65 6.94
C ILE A 244 3.82 15.12 6.66
N ILE A 245 3.72 15.92 7.71
CA ILE A 245 3.64 17.39 7.66
C ILE A 245 4.95 17.92 8.20
N MET A 246 5.68 18.66 7.36
CA MET A 246 6.85 19.41 7.78
C MET A 246 6.50 20.89 7.88
N GLU A 247 6.55 21.42 9.09
CA GLU A 247 6.24 22.82 9.36
C GLU A 247 7.50 23.68 9.33
N ARG A 248 7.33 24.95 8.94
CA ARG A 248 8.36 25.99 9.08
C ARG A 248 9.66 25.68 8.34
N ILE A 249 9.56 25.09 7.15
CA ILE A 249 10.74 24.78 6.35
C ILE A 249 11.22 26.03 5.58
N PRO A 250 12.52 26.36 5.60
CA PRO A 250 13.05 27.50 4.84
C PRO A 250 13.00 27.30 3.32
N SER A 251 13.13 26.05 2.87
CA SER A 251 13.21 25.72 1.45
C SER A 251 12.56 24.36 1.15
N ARG A 252 12.25 24.09 -0.12
CA ARG A 252 11.80 22.76 -0.54
C ARG A 252 12.87 21.68 -0.31
N LEU A 253 14.16 22.00 -0.38
CA LEU A 253 15.27 21.05 -0.23
C LEU A 253 15.26 20.35 1.15
N ASP A 254 14.73 21.02 2.17
CA ASP A 254 14.53 20.43 3.49
C ASP A 254 13.62 19.19 3.44
N SER A 255 12.60 19.21 2.57
CA SER A 255 11.70 18.08 2.35
C SER A 255 12.38 16.93 1.61
N GLU A 256 13.30 17.20 0.67
CA GLU A 256 14.10 16.17 0.00
C GLU A 256 14.99 15.43 0.98
N THR A 257 15.53 16.15 1.95
CA THR A 257 16.41 15.57 2.98
C THR A 257 15.65 14.55 3.82
N ILE A 258 14.41 14.87 4.25
CA ILE A 258 13.57 13.93 4.99
C ILE A 258 13.10 12.77 4.09
N ALA A 259 12.65 13.04 2.87
CA ALA A 259 12.22 12.00 1.95
C ALA A 259 13.35 11.00 1.63
N SER A 260 14.55 11.51 1.36
CA SER A 260 15.74 10.68 1.12
C SER A 260 16.13 9.89 2.36
N ARG A 261 16.05 10.49 3.55
CA ARG A 261 16.28 9.80 4.83
C ARG A 261 15.29 8.66 5.05
N ILE A 262 14.02 8.88 4.72
CA ILE A 262 12.98 7.84 4.80
C ILE A 262 13.33 6.69 3.87
N ILE A 263 13.59 6.96 2.58
CA ILE A 263 13.94 5.92 1.60
C ILE A 263 15.17 5.15 2.02
N GLU A 264 16.22 5.83 2.49
CA GLU A 264 17.44 5.17 2.98
C GLU A 264 17.14 4.27 4.20
N SER A 265 16.29 4.72 5.12
CA SER A 265 15.91 3.92 6.28
C SER A 265 15.16 2.64 5.90
N MET A 266 14.41 2.65 4.80
CA MET A 266 13.66 1.49 4.30
C MET A 266 14.56 0.37 3.74
N LYS A 267 15.83 0.68 3.42
CA LYS A 267 16.81 -0.36 3.02
C LYS A 267 17.15 -1.33 4.14
N ASN A 268 16.98 -0.94 5.40
CA ASN A 268 17.16 -1.84 6.54
C ASN A 268 15.97 -2.82 6.62
N PRO A 269 16.20 -4.12 6.82
CA PRO A 269 15.10 -5.08 6.89
C PRO A 269 14.16 -4.80 8.08
N PHE A 270 12.92 -5.22 7.93
CA PHE A 270 11.93 -5.30 9.00
C PHE A 270 11.89 -6.74 9.52
N VAL A 271 12.05 -6.91 10.84
CA VAL A 271 11.97 -8.23 11.47
C VAL A 271 10.54 -8.47 11.91
N ILE A 272 9.86 -9.43 11.26
CA ILE A 272 8.48 -9.81 11.56
C ILE A 272 8.43 -11.32 11.74
N ALA A 273 7.97 -11.80 12.90
CA ALA A 273 7.92 -13.23 13.22
C ALA A 273 9.27 -13.95 12.96
N GLU A 274 10.37 -13.33 13.42
CA GLU A 274 11.75 -13.84 13.27
C GLU A 274 12.26 -13.95 11.83
N ARG A 275 11.58 -13.31 10.87
CA ARG A 275 12.00 -13.24 9.46
C ARG A 275 12.26 -11.80 9.04
N GLU A 276 13.24 -11.61 8.16
CA GLU A 276 13.62 -10.31 7.61
C GLU A 276 12.86 -10.03 6.31
N PHE A 277 12.26 -8.84 6.23
CA PHE A 277 11.54 -8.35 5.05
C PHE A 277 12.10 -7.02 4.57
N PHE A 278 12.29 -6.91 3.27
CA PHE A 278 12.66 -5.65 2.63
C PHE A 278 11.42 -5.05 2.01
N VAL A 279 11.13 -3.82 2.37
CA VAL A 279 9.95 -3.09 1.91
C VAL A 279 10.40 -1.71 1.46
N THR A 280 9.83 -1.22 0.37
CA THR A 280 10.12 0.11 -0.16
C THR A 280 8.90 1.01 0.02
N VAL A 281 9.09 2.31 -0.17
CA VAL A 281 8.00 3.28 -0.12
C VAL A 281 8.02 4.19 -1.34
N SER A 282 6.84 4.58 -1.78
CA SER A 282 6.63 5.61 -2.80
C SER A 282 6.18 6.91 -2.13
N ILE A 283 6.88 8.02 -2.36
CA ILE A 283 6.65 9.30 -1.66
C ILE A 283 6.27 10.42 -2.64
N GLY A 284 5.12 11.04 -2.45
CA GLY A 284 4.71 12.26 -3.15
C GLY A 284 4.81 13.49 -2.27
N ILE A 285 5.38 14.57 -2.77
CA ILE A 285 5.64 15.80 -2.00
C ILE A 285 4.94 16.99 -2.65
N ALA A 286 4.24 17.79 -1.85
CA ALA A 286 3.71 19.10 -2.24
C ALA A 286 4.07 20.18 -1.22
N ILE A 287 4.37 21.39 -1.71
CA ILE A 287 4.88 22.53 -0.95
C ILE A 287 3.88 23.68 -0.94
N PHE A 288 3.46 24.09 0.25
CA PHE A 288 2.63 25.28 0.44
C PHE A 288 3.50 26.51 0.73
N PRO A 289 3.21 27.68 0.11
CA PRO A 289 2.14 27.96 -0.84
C PRO A 289 2.57 27.83 -2.32
N GLN A 290 3.71 27.18 -2.61
CA GLN A 290 4.31 27.16 -3.95
C GLN A 290 3.49 26.34 -4.95
N ASP A 291 3.03 25.16 -4.54
CA ASP A 291 2.29 24.24 -5.39
C ASP A 291 0.80 24.54 -5.35
N ASP A 292 0.23 24.92 -4.20
CA ASP A 292 -1.18 25.31 -4.08
C ASP A 292 -1.42 26.27 -2.90
N PHE A 293 -2.44 27.13 -3.03
CA PHE A 293 -2.92 28.03 -1.97
C PHE A 293 -4.09 27.44 -1.18
N ALA A 294 -4.69 26.34 -1.65
CA ALA A 294 -5.74 25.61 -0.95
C ALA A 294 -5.21 24.28 -0.39
N VAL A 295 -5.55 23.97 0.86
CA VAL A 295 -5.14 22.72 1.53
C VAL A 295 -5.61 21.49 0.77
N SER A 296 -6.84 21.49 0.25
CA SER A 296 -7.36 20.40 -0.58
C SER A 296 -6.54 20.20 -1.85
N GLY A 297 -6.15 21.28 -2.53
CA GLY A 297 -5.30 21.22 -3.72
C GLY A 297 -3.89 20.71 -3.40
N LEU A 298 -3.32 21.13 -2.27
CA LEU A 298 -2.01 20.67 -1.80
C LEU A 298 -2.00 19.15 -1.55
N LEU A 299 -3.03 18.62 -0.88
CA LEU A 299 -3.16 17.18 -0.60
C LEU A 299 -3.32 16.37 -1.88
N ASN A 300 -4.18 16.82 -2.79
CA ASN A 300 -4.37 16.16 -4.09
C ASN A 300 -3.07 16.14 -4.91
N LYS A 301 -2.26 17.19 -4.82
CA LYS A 301 -0.96 17.28 -5.50
C LYS A 301 0.09 16.36 -4.90
N ALA A 302 0.14 16.24 -3.58
CA ALA A 302 1.01 15.28 -2.91
C ALA A 302 0.64 13.83 -3.29
N ASP A 303 -0.66 13.51 -3.30
CA ASP A 303 -1.18 12.21 -3.72
C ASP A 303 -0.85 11.89 -5.18
N ALA A 304 -1.10 12.83 -6.10
CA ALA A 304 -0.77 12.68 -7.50
C ALA A 304 0.74 12.46 -7.72
N ALA A 305 1.60 13.19 -6.99
CA ALA A 305 3.04 12.99 -7.05
C ALA A 305 3.47 11.60 -6.58
N MET A 306 2.84 11.08 -5.51
CA MET A 306 3.10 9.74 -4.98
C MET A 306 2.70 8.67 -6.00
N TYR A 307 1.53 8.82 -6.63
CA TYR A 307 1.10 7.93 -7.70
C TYR A 307 2.07 7.96 -8.89
N GLY A 308 2.57 9.14 -9.24
CA GLY A 308 3.63 9.31 -10.23
C GLY A 308 4.91 8.55 -9.89
N VAL A 309 5.27 8.41 -8.61
CA VAL A 309 6.38 7.54 -8.19
C VAL A 309 6.04 6.07 -8.46
N LYS A 310 4.83 5.63 -8.08
CA LYS A 310 4.40 4.25 -8.28
C LYS A 310 4.41 3.83 -9.75
N ALA A 311 3.98 4.72 -10.64
CA ALA A 311 3.97 4.50 -12.08
C ALA A 311 5.39 4.42 -12.68
N ASN A 312 6.36 5.12 -12.08
CA ASN A 312 7.74 5.20 -12.57
C ASN A 312 8.71 4.23 -11.85
N GLY A 313 8.21 3.08 -11.40
CA GLY A 313 9.05 2.01 -10.84
C GLY A 313 9.07 1.90 -9.31
N ARG A 314 8.33 2.75 -8.57
CA ARG A 314 8.24 2.76 -7.09
C ARG A 314 9.58 3.12 -6.41
N ASN A 315 9.67 2.96 -5.08
CA ASN A 315 10.88 3.17 -4.28
C ASN A 315 11.60 4.50 -4.54
N GLY A 316 10.91 5.60 -4.28
CA GLY A 316 11.43 6.92 -4.61
C GLY A 316 10.58 8.04 -4.07
N PHE A 317 10.95 9.27 -4.39
CA PHE A 317 10.11 10.43 -4.13
C PHE A 317 10.01 11.33 -5.37
N LYS A 318 8.87 12.00 -5.51
CA LYS A 318 8.68 13.06 -6.51
C LYS A 318 7.94 14.23 -5.89
N TYR A 319 8.27 15.41 -6.39
CA TYR A 319 7.42 16.58 -6.20
C TYR A 319 6.27 16.55 -7.18
N PHE A 320 5.19 17.23 -6.81
CA PHE A 320 4.19 17.61 -7.77
C PHE A 320 4.80 18.46 -8.90
N VAL A 321 4.52 18.07 -10.14
CA VAL A 321 4.81 18.86 -11.35
C VAL A 321 3.47 19.06 -12.06
N PRO A 322 3.14 20.28 -12.52
CA PRO A 322 1.93 20.53 -13.31
C PRO A 322 1.83 19.55 -14.49
N GLY A 323 0.82 18.67 -14.46
CA GLY A 323 0.65 17.53 -15.37
C GLY A 323 0.24 16.24 -14.64
N LEU A 324 0.77 16.01 -13.42
CA LEU A 324 0.53 14.78 -12.63
C LEU A 324 -0.91 14.59 -12.12
N ALA A 325 -1.64 15.68 -11.82
CA ALA A 325 -3.03 15.59 -11.36
C ALA A 325 -4.00 15.17 -12.48
N SER A 326 -3.60 15.30 -13.75
CA SER A 326 -4.34 14.74 -14.89
C SER A 326 -4.25 13.22 -14.86
N GLU A 327 -3.07 12.65 -14.57
CA GLU A 327 -2.80 11.22 -14.66
C GLU A 327 -3.64 10.34 -13.70
N ALA A 328 -3.97 10.85 -12.51
CA ALA A 328 -4.78 10.10 -11.53
C ALA A 328 -6.29 10.06 -11.89
N LEU A 329 -6.85 11.18 -12.38
CA LEU A 329 -8.22 11.21 -12.93
C LEU A 329 -8.30 10.49 -14.28
N ASP A 330 -7.23 10.58 -15.07
CA ASP A 330 -7.06 9.83 -16.31
C ASP A 330 -7.04 8.32 -16.05
N SER A 331 -6.51 7.82 -14.92
CA SER A 331 -6.41 6.38 -14.66
C SER A 331 -7.76 5.68 -14.46
N LEU A 332 -8.72 6.30 -13.76
CA LEU A 332 -10.09 5.78 -13.64
C LEU A 332 -10.89 5.88 -14.95
N SER A 333 -10.65 6.95 -15.73
CA SER A 333 -11.20 7.10 -17.08
C SER A 333 -10.66 5.99 -18.00
N ILE A 334 -9.33 5.81 -17.99
CA ILE A 334 -8.61 4.83 -18.80
C ILE A 334 -9.04 3.41 -18.47
N GLU A 335 -9.31 3.04 -17.21
CA GLU A 335 -9.83 1.69 -16.90
C GLU A 335 -11.16 1.44 -17.62
N THR A 336 -12.11 2.38 -17.48
CA THR A 336 -13.45 2.25 -18.08
C THR A 336 -13.37 2.30 -19.60
N GLU A 337 -12.56 3.20 -20.15
CA GLU A 337 -12.30 3.35 -21.58
C GLU A 337 -11.61 2.11 -22.14
N LEU A 338 -10.59 1.56 -21.49
CA LEU A 338 -9.86 0.37 -21.94
C LEU A 338 -10.77 -0.86 -22.00
N ARG A 339 -11.62 -1.05 -20.98
CA ARG A 339 -12.62 -2.13 -20.99
C ARG A 339 -13.54 -2.04 -22.21
N ASN A 340 -13.96 -0.83 -22.57
CA ASN A 340 -14.76 -0.60 -23.77
C ASN A 340 -13.93 -0.77 -25.05
N GLY A 341 -12.67 -0.30 -25.06
CA GLY A 341 -11.77 -0.37 -26.20
C GLY A 341 -11.42 -1.79 -26.63
N ILE A 342 -11.26 -2.71 -25.66
CA ILE A 342 -11.10 -4.15 -25.92
C ILE A 342 -12.32 -4.71 -26.69
N ALA A 343 -13.53 -4.24 -26.39
CA ALA A 343 -14.77 -4.70 -27.02
C ALA A 343 -15.11 -3.99 -28.34
N ARG A 344 -14.46 -2.86 -28.65
CA ARG A 344 -14.77 -1.97 -29.79
C ARG A 344 -13.70 -1.97 -30.88
N ASP A 345 -12.80 -2.96 -30.88
CA ASP A 345 -11.68 -3.06 -31.83
C ASP A 345 -10.80 -1.79 -31.87
N GLU A 346 -10.65 -1.10 -30.74
CA GLU A 346 -9.80 0.09 -30.63
C GLU A 346 -8.32 -0.28 -30.41
N LEU A 347 -8.03 -1.55 -30.14
CA LEU A 347 -6.67 -2.06 -29.99
C LEU A 347 -6.11 -2.50 -31.34
N VAL A 348 -4.82 -2.25 -31.54
CA VAL A 348 -4.07 -2.72 -32.71
C VAL A 348 -2.71 -3.26 -32.29
N LEU A 349 -2.10 -4.10 -33.12
CA LEU A 349 -0.74 -4.58 -32.92
C LEU A 349 0.20 -3.83 -33.85
N HIS A 350 1.27 -3.29 -33.27
CA HIS A 350 2.46 -2.91 -34.00
C HIS A 350 3.50 -4.01 -33.86
N TYR A 351 4.38 -4.13 -34.83
CA TYR A 351 5.37 -5.19 -34.91
C TYR A 351 6.76 -4.57 -35.00
N GLN A 352 7.68 -5.06 -34.17
CA GLN A 352 9.08 -4.65 -34.23
C GLN A 352 9.94 -5.83 -34.71
N PRO A 353 10.80 -5.65 -35.74
CA PRO A 353 11.61 -6.73 -36.28
C PRO A 353 12.75 -7.12 -35.33
N LEU A 354 13.02 -8.42 -35.23
CA LEU A 354 14.19 -9.02 -34.60
C LEU A 354 15.16 -9.46 -35.69
N VAL A 355 16.37 -8.90 -35.68
CA VAL A 355 17.41 -9.18 -36.68
C VAL A 355 18.42 -10.19 -36.12
N ASP A 356 18.67 -11.25 -36.86
CA ASP A 356 19.70 -12.23 -36.57
C ASP A 356 21.08 -11.68 -36.94
N LEU A 357 22.01 -11.64 -35.98
CA LEU A 357 23.33 -11.03 -36.17
C LEU A 357 24.27 -11.87 -37.05
N ASN A 358 24.01 -13.17 -37.21
CA ASN A 358 24.85 -14.05 -38.03
C ASN A 358 24.49 -13.95 -39.51
N THR A 359 23.19 -13.93 -39.80
CA THR A 359 22.65 -13.90 -41.17
C THR A 359 22.36 -12.49 -41.65
N GLY A 360 22.15 -11.56 -40.72
CA GLY A 360 21.62 -10.25 -41.01
C GLY A 360 20.14 -10.28 -41.39
N HIS A 361 19.40 -11.40 -41.26
CA HIS A 361 18.00 -11.46 -41.68
C HIS A 361 17.02 -11.26 -40.51
N VAL A 362 15.81 -10.78 -40.81
CA VAL A 362 14.70 -10.74 -39.86
C VAL A 362 14.04 -12.11 -39.82
N ASN A 363 14.15 -12.75 -38.67
CA ASN A 363 13.65 -14.11 -38.45
C ASN A 363 12.49 -14.15 -37.45
N GLY A 364 12.12 -12.98 -36.91
CA GLY A 364 10.98 -12.84 -36.01
C GLY A 364 10.58 -11.38 -35.80
N VAL A 365 9.45 -11.21 -35.14
CA VAL A 365 8.89 -9.91 -34.77
C VAL A 365 8.28 -9.99 -33.37
N GLU A 366 8.39 -8.90 -32.62
CA GLU A 366 7.66 -8.74 -31.38
C GLU A 366 6.32 -8.03 -31.64
N ALA A 367 5.23 -8.63 -31.16
CA ALA A 367 3.90 -8.04 -31.24
C ALA A 367 3.65 -7.13 -30.03
N LEU A 368 3.55 -5.83 -30.31
CA LEU A 368 3.44 -4.77 -29.33
C LEU A 368 2.08 -4.09 -29.45
N VAL A 369 1.24 -4.26 -28.43
CA VAL A 369 -0.10 -3.68 -28.40
C VAL A 369 -0.06 -2.14 -28.41
N ARG A 370 -1.01 -1.54 -29.11
CA ARG A 370 -1.28 -0.10 -29.11
C ARG A 370 -2.78 0.11 -28.99
N TRP A 371 -3.17 1.25 -28.45
CA TRP A 371 -4.58 1.60 -28.32
C TRP A 371 -4.89 2.85 -29.12
N HIS A 372 -5.69 2.72 -30.18
CA HIS A 372 -6.26 3.85 -30.91
C HIS A 372 -7.43 4.42 -30.12
N HIS A 373 -7.09 5.24 -29.11
CA HIS A 373 -8.10 5.91 -28.32
C HIS A 373 -8.80 6.99 -29.17
N PRO A 374 -10.15 7.06 -29.16
CA PRO A 374 -10.92 7.98 -30.01
C PRO A 374 -10.56 9.46 -29.76
N GLU A 375 -10.32 9.84 -28.51
CA GLU A 375 -9.94 11.22 -28.14
C GLU A 375 -8.43 11.46 -28.01
N ARG A 376 -7.65 10.48 -27.52
CA ARG A 376 -6.24 10.63 -27.15
C ARG A 376 -5.27 10.16 -28.26
N GLY A 377 -5.79 9.63 -29.36
CA GLY A 377 -4.97 9.09 -30.45
C GLY A 377 -4.29 7.77 -30.06
N LEU A 378 -3.14 7.49 -30.66
CA LEU A 378 -2.43 6.23 -30.48
C LEU A 378 -1.64 6.22 -29.15
N LEU A 379 -2.10 5.44 -28.18
CA LEU A 379 -1.46 5.28 -26.87
C LEU A 379 -0.49 4.09 -26.86
N SER A 380 0.65 4.28 -26.18
CA SER A 380 1.64 3.22 -25.95
C SER A 380 1.27 2.36 -24.73
N PRO A 381 1.75 1.09 -24.66
CA PRO A 381 1.49 0.18 -23.54
C PRO A 381 1.75 0.78 -22.15
N ALA A 382 2.79 1.61 -22.03
CA ALA A 382 3.17 2.25 -20.76
C ALA A 382 2.03 3.07 -20.12
N HIS A 383 1.07 3.55 -20.92
CA HIS A 383 -0.06 4.34 -20.42
C HIS A 383 -1.20 3.50 -19.85
N PHE A 384 -1.41 2.27 -20.32
CA PHE A 384 -2.61 1.49 -20.00
C PHE A 384 -2.35 0.09 -19.45
N ILE A 385 -1.18 -0.51 -19.68
CA ILE A 385 -0.82 -1.83 -19.11
C ILE A 385 -0.81 -1.80 -17.57
N PRO A 386 -0.21 -0.80 -16.89
CA PRO A 386 -0.24 -0.76 -15.42
C PRO A 386 -1.67 -0.71 -14.86
N ILE A 387 -2.58 -0.05 -15.57
CA ILE A 387 -4.00 0.07 -15.20
C ILE A 387 -4.72 -1.26 -15.48
N ALA A 388 -4.45 -1.89 -16.62
CA ALA A 388 -4.99 -3.20 -16.96
C ALA A 388 -4.58 -4.27 -15.93
N GLU A 389 -3.34 -4.21 -15.44
CA GLU A 389 -2.85 -5.08 -14.38
C GLU A 389 -3.60 -4.82 -13.07
N GLN A 390 -3.75 -3.57 -12.64
CA GLN A 390 -4.45 -3.24 -11.40
C GLN A 390 -5.93 -3.66 -11.43
N SER A 391 -6.60 -3.46 -12.58
CA SER A 391 -8.03 -3.71 -12.80
C SER A 391 -8.40 -5.14 -13.23
N HIS A 392 -7.43 -6.05 -13.37
CA HIS A 392 -7.58 -7.41 -13.91
C HIS A 392 -7.96 -7.49 -15.40
N LEU A 393 -8.12 -6.37 -16.11
CA LEU A 393 -8.33 -6.34 -17.56
C LEU A 393 -7.14 -6.88 -18.36
N ILE A 394 -5.97 -7.03 -17.73
CA ILE A 394 -4.77 -7.57 -18.37
C ILE A 394 -4.96 -8.99 -18.93
N VAL A 395 -5.86 -9.80 -18.33
CA VAL A 395 -6.14 -11.15 -18.81
C VAL A 395 -6.92 -11.10 -20.14
N ASP A 396 -7.99 -10.33 -20.17
CA ASP A 396 -8.81 -10.13 -21.38
C ASP A 396 -7.99 -9.51 -22.51
N LEU A 397 -7.21 -8.48 -22.17
CA LEU A 397 -6.27 -7.84 -23.09
C LEU A 397 -5.23 -8.83 -23.62
N GLY A 398 -4.65 -9.66 -22.76
CA GLY A 398 -3.64 -10.64 -23.14
C GLY A 398 -4.17 -11.68 -24.13
N TYR A 399 -5.41 -12.16 -23.94
CA TYR A 399 -6.04 -13.07 -24.90
C TYR A 399 -6.41 -12.38 -26.22
N TRP A 400 -6.81 -11.11 -26.17
CA TRP A 400 -7.02 -10.31 -27.38
C TRP A 400 -5.71 -10.19 -28.17
N VAL A 401 -4.60 -9.86 -27.51
CA VAL A 401 -3.27 -9.73 -28.13
C VAL A 401 -2.81 -11.05 -28.74
N LEU A 402 -2.90 -12.17 -27.99
CA LEU A 402 -2.55 -13.49 -28.51
C LEU A 402 -3.35 -13.84 -29.77
N ARG A 403 -4.66 -13.60 -29.74
CA ARG A 403 -5.55 -13.88 -30.88
C ARG A 403 -5.19 -13.03 -32.10
N ALA A 404 -5.02 -11.72 -31.92
CA ALA A 404 -4.67 -10.81 -33.00
C ALA A 404 -3.30 -11.14 -33.61
N ALA A 405 -2.31 -11.52 -32.78
CA ALA A 405 -0.99 -11.94 -33.25
C ALA A 405 -1.07 -13.24 -34.08
N CYS A 406 -1.80 -14.24 -33.60
CA CYS A 406 -1.98 -15.51 -34.31
C CYS A 406 -2.75 -15.36 -35.63
N GLN A 407 -3.76 -14.48 -35.64
CA GLN A 407 -4.49 -14.11 -36.86
C GLN A 407 -3.57 -13.41 -37.87
N GLN A 408 -2.76 -12.45 -37.40
CA GLN A 408 -1.84 -11.73 -38.28
C GLN A 408 -0.78 -12.64 -38.90
N PHE A 409 -0.26 -13.62 -38.15
CA PHE A 409 0.63 -14.66 -38.68
C PHE A 409 -0.01 -15.37 -39.88
N THR A 410 -1.25 -15.83 -39.70
CA THR A 410 -1.97 -16.58 -40.74
C THR A 410 -2.18 -15.72 -41.98
N VAL A 411 -2.56 -14.44 -41.80
CA VAL A 411 -2.69 -13.48 -42.90
C VAL A 411 -1.37 -13.30 -43.66
N TRP A 412 -0.23 -13.22 -42.97
CA TRP A 412 1.07 -13.10 -43.64
C TRP A 412 1.42 -14.35 -44.45
N VAL A 413 1.22 -15.55 -43.89
CA VAL A 413 1.51 -16.81 -44.58
C VAL A 413 0.61 -16.98 -45.81
N GLU A 414 -0.68 -16.70 -45.69
CA GLU A 414 -1.63 -16.76 -46.83
C GLU A 414 -1.33 -15.73 -47.91
N SER A 415 -0.75 -14.59 -47.53
CA SER A 415 -0.28 -13.55 -48.46
C SER A 415 1.04 -13.90 -49.15
N GLY A 416 1.61 -15.08 -48.91
CA GLY A 416 2.86 -15.55 -49.50
C GLY A 416 4.12 -14.94 -48.87
N CYS A 417 4.01 -14.31 -47.69
CA CYS A 417 5.16 -13.84 -46.95
C CYS A 417 5.89 -15.02 -46.27
N PRO A 418 7.22 -14.93 -46.11
CA PRO A 418 7.96 -15.93 -45.34
C PRO A 418 7.42 -15.97 -43.90
N PRO A 419 7.29 -17.16 -43.29
CA PRO A 419 6.75 -17.28 -41.96
C PRO A 419 7.73 -16.71 -40.94
N LEU A 420 7.34 -15.63 -40.27
CA LEU A 420 8.11 -14.99 -39.20
C LEU A 420 7.64 -15.51 -37.85
N LYS A 421 8.58 -15.76 -36.94
CA LYS A 421 8.24 -16.04 -35.53
C LYS A 421 7.64 -14.78 -34.90
N ILE A 422 6.50 -14.89 -34.24
CA ILE A 422 5.85 -13.78 -33.52
C ILE A 422 6.01 -14.00 -32.02
N SER A 423 6.65 -13.05 -31.35
CA SER A 423 6.79 -13.02 -29.90
C SER A 423 5.68 -12.20 -29.27
N VAL A 424 5.04 -12.75 -28.23
CA VAL A 424 3.94 -12.12 -27.50
C VAL A 424 4.24 -12.10 -26.01
N ASN A 425 4.17 -10.91 -25.42
CA ASN A 425 4.32 -10.71 -23.98
C ASN A 425 3.13 -11.24 -23.20
N VAL A 426 3.41 -12.00 -22.14
CA VAL A 426 2.40 -12.56 -21.24
C VAL A 426 2.62 -12.02 -19.82
N SER A 427 1.57 -11.42 -19.27
CA SER A 427 1.61 -10.90 -17.90
C SER A 427 1.64 -12.02 -16.86
N THR A 428 2.18 -11.71 -15.67
CA THR A 428 2.21 -12.64 -14.54
C THR A 428 0.81 -13.16 -14.18
N ARG A 429 -0.20 -12.28 -14.19
CA ARG A 429 -1.58 -12.65 -13.85
C ARG A 429 -2.19 -13.59 -14.88
N GLN A 430 -2.00 -13.31 -16.17
CA GLN A 430 -2.50 -14.17 -17.23
C GLN A 430 -1.86 -15.56 -17.18
N PHE A 431 -0.56 -15.65 -16.91
CA PHE A 431 0.16 -16.91 -16.77
C PHE A 431 -0.32 -17.77 -15.58
N GLN A 432 -0.81 -17.12 -14.52
CA GLN A 432 -1.30 -17.79 -13.30
C GLN A 432 -2.73 -18.34 -13.41
N GLU A 433 -3.48 -17.98 -14.46
CA GLU A 433 -4.83 -18.51 -14.65
C GLU A 433 -4.80 -20.04 -14.79
N LEU A 434 -5.62 -20.74 -14.01
CA LEU A 434 -5.71 -22.21 -14.03
C LEU A 434 -6.01 -22.79 -15.42
N GLY A 435 -6.55 -21.98 -16.34
CA GLY A 435 -6.87 -22.34 -17.71
C GLY A 435 -5.94 -21.75 -18.77
N PHE A 436 -4.78 -21.18 -18.41
CA PHE A 436 -3.93 -20.45 -19.36
C PHE A 436 -3.54 -21.28 -20.58
N CYS A 437 -2.97 -22.47 -20.38
CA CYS A 437 -2.61 -23.39 -21.47
C CYS A 437 -3.81 -23.76 -22.34
N ALA A 438 -4.97 -24.02 -21.75
CA ALA A 438 -6.20 -24.32 -22.49
C ALA A 438 -6.66 -23.10 -23.32
N GLY A 439 -6.53 -21.89 -22.80
CA GLY A 439 -6.81 -20.65 -23.51
C GLY A 439 -5.87 -20.42 -24.70
N VAL A 440 -4.57 -20.62 -24.52
CA VAL A 440 -3.57 -20.55 -25.59
C VAL A 440 -3.88 -21.57 -26.69
N ARG A 441 -4.14 -22.84 -26.31
CA ARG A 441 -4.54 -23.90 -27.24
C ARG A 441 -5.77 -23.51 -28.05
N ARG A 442 -6.79 -22.98 -27.39
CA ARG A 442 -8.02 -22.53 -28.04
C ARG A 442 -7.75 -21.44 -29.08
N VAL A 443 -6.90 -20.45 -28.76
CA VAL A 443 -6.52 -19.39 -29.71
C VAL A 443 -5.79 -19.97 -30.93
N ILE A 444 -4.88 -20.91 -30.72
CA ILE A 444 -4.15 -21.58 -31.80
C ILE A 444 -5.13 -22.36 -32.69
N GLU A 445 -6.04 -23.13 -32.11
CA GLU A 445 -7.06 -23.90 -32.84
C GLU A 445 -8.02 -22.99 -33.63
N GLU A 446 -8.43 -21.85 -33.05
CA GLU A 446 -9.32 -20.88 -33.69
C GLU A 446 -8.66 -20.14 -34.86
N THR A 447 -7.34 -19.94 -34.83
CA THR A 447 -6.60 -19.15 -35.83
C THR A 447 -5.87 -20.00 -36.86
N GLY A 448 -5.58 -21.26 -36.56
CA GLY A 448 -4.79 -22.15 -37.41
C GLY A 448 -3.29 -21.84 -37.42
N MET A 449 -2.79 -21.02 -36.48
CA MET A 449 -1.38 -20.68 -36.39
C MET A 449 -0.52 -21.92 -36.15
N ASN A 450 0.60 -22.02 -36.88
CA ASN A 450 1.61 -23.04 -36.59
C ASN A 450 2.39 -22.65 -35.32
N THR A 451 2.31 -23.50 -34.29
CA THR A 451 2.88 -23.24 -32.96
C THR A 451 4.38 -23.04 -32.96
N ALA A 452 5.11 -23.58 -33.93
CA ALA A 452 6.56 -23.40 -34.07
C ALA A 452 6.97 -21.93 -34.30
N PHE A 453 6.03 -21.10 -34.77
CA PHE A 453 6.22 -19.67 -35.00
C PHE A 453 5.63 -18.78 -33.91
N LEU A 454 5.06 -19.35 -32.84
CA LEU A 454 4.64 -18.59 -31.67
C LEU A 454 5.74 -18.64 -30.60
N GLU A 455 6.07 -17.48 -30.07
CA GLU A 455 6.95 -17.35 -28.91
C GLU A 455 6.22 -16.57 -27.80
N ILE A 456 6.27 -17.11 -26.59
CA ILE A 456 5.71 -16.45 -25.40
C ILE A 456 6.86 -15.86 -24.60
N GLU A 457 6.76 -14.57 -24.33
CA GLU A 457 7.74 -13.82 -23.54
C GLU A 457 7.21 -13.66 -22.11
N LEU A 458 8.06 -13.97 -21.14
CA LEU A 458 7.74 -13.99 -19.72
C LEU A 458 8.80 -13.19 -18.97
N THR A 459 8.39 -12.37 -18.01
CA THR A 459 9.37 -11.67 -17.16
C THR A 459 9.98 -12.61 -16.12
N GLU A 460 11.18 -12.28 -15.64
CA GLU A 460 11.89 -13.01 -14.60
C GLU A 460 11.04 -13.25 -13.32
N SER A 461 10.19 -12.29 -12.97
CA SER A 461 9.34 -12.35 -11.78
C SER A 461 8.36 -13.55 -11.78
N ILE A 462 7.87 -13.95 -12.96
CA ILE A 462 6.96 -15.09 -13.13
C ILE A 462 7.64 -16.39 -12.66
N MET A 463 8.94 -16.49 -12.92
CA MET A 463 9.73 -17.71 -12.70
C MET A 463 10.14 -17.89 -11.23
N MET A 464 10.24 -16.79 -10.48
CA MET A 464 10.74 -16.76 -9.09
C MET A 464 9.68 -17.14 -8.04
N HIS A 465 8.40 -16.85 -8.31
CA HIS A 465 7.35 -16.93 -7.28
C HIS A 465 6.56 -18.25 -7.28
N HIS A 466 6.70 -19.14 -8.28
CA HIS A 466 5.72 -20.21 -8.52
C HIS A 466 6.26 -21.61 -8.86
N GLY A 467 7.52 -21.89 -8.52
CA GLY A 467 8.24 -23.18 -8.59
C GLY A 467 7.59 -24.32 -9.39
N ARG A 468 6.71 -25.11 -8.76
CA ARG A 468 6.14 -26.32 -9.38
C ARG A 468 5.08 -26.03 -10.44
N HIS A 469 4.14 -25.12 -10.14
CA HIS A 469 3.06 -24.77 -11.08
C HIS A 469 3.63 -24.10 -12.33
N ALA A 470 4.58 -23.17 -12.19
CA ALA A 470 5.22 -22.54 -13.33
C ALA A 470 5.93 -23.56 -14.22
N LEU A 471 6.69 -24.49 -13.63
CA LEU A 471 7.36 -25.54 -14.40
C LEU A 471 6.37 -26.42 -15.18
N GLU A 472 5.24 -26.80 -14.59
CA GLU A 472 4.18 -27.58 -15.23
C GLU A 472 3.58 -26.82 -16.43
N THR A 473 3.19 -25.56 -16.24
CA THR A 473 2.66 -24.70 -17.31
C THR A 473 3.66 -24.53 -18.46
N LEU A 474 4.93 -24.26 -18.15
CA LEU A 474 5.97 -24.09 -19.19
C LEU A 474 6.19 -25.37 -19.98
N ASN A 475 6.24 -26.52 -19.31
CA ASN A 475 6.37 -27.81 -19.99
C ASN A 475 5.16 -28.10 -20.88
N GLU A 476 3.95 -27.72 -20.46
CA GLU A 476 2.76 -27.87 -21.28
C GLU A 476 2.83 -27.00 -22.54
N LEU A 477 3.22 -25.73 -22.43
CA LEU A 477 3.42 -24.84 -23.59
C LEU A 477 4.49 -25.39 -24.54
N LYS A 478 5.60 -25.91 -24.01
CA LYS A 478 6.64 -26.57 -24.82
C LYS A 478 6.12 -27.83 -25.50
N ALA A 479 5.28 -28.62 -24.85
CA ALA A 479 4.64 -29.78 -25.46
C ALA A 479 3.69 -29.40 -26.60
N MET A 480 3.19 -28.16 -26.65
CA MET A 480 2.45 -27.62 -27.81
C MET A 480 3.36 -27.19 -28.97
N GLY A 481 4.68 -27.13 -28.76
CA GLY A 481 5.66 -26.67 -29.77
C GLY A 481 5.93 -25.16 -29.74
N ILE A 482 5.45 -24.45 -28.71
CA ILE A 482 5.64 -23.01 -28.54
C ILE A 482 7.06 -22.72 -28.03
N SER A 483 7.68 -21.64 -28.51
CA SER A 483 8.97 -21.17 -27.98
C SER A 483 8.77 -20.31 -26.73
N LEU A 484 9.70 -20.37 -25.77
CA LEU A 484 9.63 -19.60 -24.54
C LEU A 484 10.85 -18.67 -24.43
N ALA A 485 10.59 -17.39 -24.21
CA ALA A 485 11.61 -16.38 -23.99
C ALA A 485 11.49 -15.77 -22.59
N LEU A 486 12.63 -15.48 -21.97
CA LEU A 486 12.72 -14.75 -20.73
C LEU A 486 13.06 -13.28 -21.03
N ASP A 487 12.16 -12.38 -20.63
CA ASP A 487 12.20 -10.95 -20.89
C ASP A 487 12.75 -10.15 -19.69
N ASP A 488 13.24 -8.94 -19.95
CA ASP A 488 13.83 -8.01 -18.97
C ASP A 488 14.97 -8.60 -18.11
N PHE A 489 15.75 -9.54 -18.65
CA PHE A 489 16.73 -10.31 -17.85
C PHE A 489 17.87 -9.44 -17.31
N GLY A 490 18.14 -9.57 -16.01
CA GLY A 490 19.24 -8.88 -15.31
C GLY A 490 18.79 -7.70 -14.42
N THR A 491 17.51 -7.31 -14.48
CA THR A 491 16.93 -6.25 -13.64
C THR A 491 16.45 -6.78 -12.27
N GLY A 492 16.33 -8.10 -12.10
CA GLY A 492 15.86 -8.79 -10.90
C GLY A 492 16.90 -9.71 -10.22
N PHE A 493 16.46 -10.44 -9.19
CA PHE A 493 17.29 -11.40 -8.45
C PHE A 493 17.20 -12.80 -9.05
N SER A 494 17.95 -13.07 -10.13
CA SER A 494 17.89 -14.38 -10.79
C SER A 494 18.58 -15.45 -9.95
N SER A 495 17.85 -16.48 -9.55
CA SER A 495 18.46 -17.72 -9.09
C SER A 495 18.82 -18.57 -10.32
N LEU A 496 20.11 -18.62 -10.67
CA LEU A 496 20.65 -19.45 -11.75
C LEU A 496 20.21 -20.92 -11.67
N SER A 497 19.95 -21.41 -10.45
CA SER A 497 19.42 -22.74 -10.18
C SER A 497 18.04 -22.99 -10.80
N TYR A 498 17.17 -21.97 -10.87
CA TYR A 498 15.85 -22.09 -11.48
C TYR A 498 15.91 -21.97 -13.01
N LEU A 499 16.73 -21.05 -13.52
CA LEU A 499 16.92 -20.89 -14.96
C LEU A 499 17.34 -22.19 -15.65
N ARG A 500 18.13 -23.03 -14.96
CA ARG A 500 18.55 -24.35 -15.45
C ARG A 500 17.42 -25.38 -15.54
N GLN A 501 16.39 -25.24 -14.71
CA GLN A 501 15.29 -26.21 -14.63
C GLN A 501 14.16 -25.90 -15.61
N TYR A 502 14.04 -24.64 -16.03
CA TYR A 502 12.96 -24.19 -16.88
C TYR A 502 13.29 -24.37 -18.37
N PRO A 503 12.33 -24.79 -19.20
CA PRO A 503 12.56 -25.07 -20.61
C PRO A 503 12.51 -23.80 -21.46
N ILE A 504 13.39 -22.84 -21.15
CA ILE A 504 13.52 -21.55 -21.84
C ILE A 504 14.42 -21.70 -23.07
N ASP A 505 13.99 -21.14 -24.20
CA ASP A 505 14.75 -21.18 -25.47
C ASP A 505 15.57 -19.90 -25.69
N ARG A 506 15.11 -18.77 -25.16
CA ARG A 506 15.67 -17.46 -25.43
C ARG A 506 15.75 -16.59 -24.19
N LEU A 507 16.79 -15.78 -24.11
CA LEU A 507 17.01 -14.79 -23.07
C LEU A 507 17.15 -13.41 -23.73
N LYS A 508 16.32 -12.45 -23.30
CA LYS A 508 16.31 -11.07 -23.79
C LYS A 508 16.99 -10.17 -22.75
N ILE A 509 18.03 -9.46 -23.17
CA ILE A 509 18.79 -8.52 -22.35
C ILE A 509 18.05 -7.19 -22.32
N ASP A 510 17.69 -6.74 -21.12
CA ASP A 510 16.96 -5.49 -20.91
C ASP A 510 17.69 -4.28 -21.51
N GLN A 511 16.91 -3.40 -22.16
CA GLN A 511 17.40 -2.20 -22.83
C GLN A 511 18.18 -1.23 -21.93
N SER A 512 17.97 -1.24 -20.60
CA SER A 512 18.69 -0.38 -19.65
C SER A 512 20.18 -0.70 -19.57
N PHE A 513 20.56 -1.96 -19.80
CA PHE A 513 21.97 -2.33 -19.89
C PHE A 513 22.55 -1.93 -21.24
N VAL A 514 21.81 -2.15 -22.33
CA VAL A 514 22.26 -1.85 -23.71
C VAL A 514 22.47 -0.35 -23.92
N ARG A 515 21.50 0.47 -23.53
CA ARG A 515 21.57 1.94 -23.69
C ARG A 515 22.67 2.62 -22.87
N MET A 516 23.21 1.94 -21.85
CA MET A 516 24.27 2.49 -21.01
C MET A 516 25.68 2.00 -21.39
N ILE A 517 25.80 1.13 -22.40
CA ILE A 517 27.10 0.55 -22.81
C ILE A 517 28.13 1.64 -23.12
N GLU A 518 27.74 2.72 -23.80
CA GLU A 518 28.68 3.79 -24.18
C GLU A 518 29.28 4.54 -22.97
N ASN A 519 28.54 4.60 -21.86
CA ASN A 519 28.87 5.42 -20.70
C ASN A 519 29.31 4.60 -19.47
N SER A 520 29.22 3.27 -19.54
CA SER A 520 29.43 2.38 -18.39
C SER A 520 30.07 1.06 -18.82
N SER A 521 31.35 0.89 -18.47
CA SER A 521 32.06 -0.39 -18.63
C SER A 521 31.44 -1.53 -17.81
N SER A 522 30.70 -1.18 -16.74
CA SER A 522 29.91 -2.14 -15.96
C SER A 522 28.74 -2.69 -16.78
N SER A 523 28.07 -1.85 -17.58
CA SER A 523 26.94 -2.28 -18.41
C SER A 523 27.38 -3.21 -19.53
N GLU A 524 28.51 -2.90 -20.20
CA GLU A 524 29.14 -3.83 -21.16
C GLU A 524 29.47 -5.18 -20.51
N SER A 525 30.06 -5.15 -19.30
CA SER A 525 30.43 -6.37 -18.57
C SER A 525 29.20 -7.24 -18.25
N ILE A 526 28.07 -6.62 -17.90
CA ILE A 526 26.80 -7.31 -17.65
C ILE A 526 26.27 -7.96 -18.93
N VAL A 527 26.22 -7.22 -20.04
CA VAL A 527 25.78 -7.73 -21.36
C VAL A 527 26.64 -8.92 -21.78
N ARG A 528 27.97 -8.81 -21.62
CA ARG A 528 28.92 -9.90 -21.90
C ARG A 528 28.69 -11.12 -21.01
N ALA A 529 28.43 -10.91 -19.72
CA ALA A 529 28.15 -11.99 -18.77
C ALA A 529 26.84 -12.71 -19.09
N ILE A 530 25.77 -11.96 -19.39
CA ILE A 530 24.46 -12.52 -19.76
C ILE A 530 24.56 -13.29 -21.09
N SER A 531 25.26 -12.75 -22.09
CA SER A 531 25.50 -13.46 -23.34
C SER A 531 26.25 -14.78 -23.15
N ALA A 532 27.31 -14.77 -22.33
CA ALA A 532 28.04 -15.98 -21.99
C ALA A 532 27.17 -17.01 -21.24
N LEU A 533 26.31 -16.53 -20.34
CA LEU A 533 25.36 -17.37 -19.61
C LEU A 533 24.37 -18.05 -20.56
N GLY A 534 23.70 -17.30 -21.43
CA GLY A 534 22.75 -17.85 -22.40
C GLY A 534 23.37 -18.95 -23.26
N LYS A 535 24.57 -18.70 -23.81
CA LYS A 535 25.32 -19.70 -24.57
C LYS A 535 25.65 -20.94 -23.75
N SER A 536 26.08 -20.79 -22.49
CA SER A 536 26.39 -21.93 -21.61
C SER A 536 25.17 -22.80 -21.32
N MET A 537 23.97 -22.22 -21.40
CA MET A 537 22.69 -22.88 -21.17
C MET A 537 21.99 -23.28 -22.47
N SER A 538 22.65 -23.13 -23.63
CA SER A 538 22.08 -23.41 -24.96
C SER A 538 20.81 -22.61 -25.27
N MET A 539 20.74 -21.36 -24.78
CA MET A 539 19.67 -20.41 -25.05
C MET A 539 20.15 -19.37 -26.07
N GLU A 540 19.27 -18.95 -26.98
CA GLU A 540 19.51 -17.79 -27.85
C GLU A 540 19.51 -16.51 -27.01
N VAL A 541 20.42 -15.58 -27.30
CA VAL A 541 20.50 -14.29 -26.59
C VAL A 541 20.11 -13.15 -27.51
N VAL A 542 19.16 -12.32 -27.07
CA VAL A 542 18.68 -11.14 -27.80
C VAL A 542 19.02 -9.90 -27.01
N ALA A 543 19.63 -8.90 -27.66
CA ALA A 543 19.85 -7.60 -27.06
C ALA A 543 18.78 -6.61 -27.51
N GLU A 544 18.13 -5.96 -26.55
CA GLU A 544 17.04 -5.02 -26.80
C GLU A 544 17.47 -3.56 -26.71
N GLY A 545 16.71 -2.69 -27.36
CA GLY A 545 16.92 -1.25 -27.26
C GLY A 545 18.20 -0.76 -27.92
N VAL A 546 18.69 -1.46 -28.94
CA VAL A 546 19.83 -0.99 -29.77
C VAL A 546 19.38 0.19 -30.63
N GLU A 547 19.99 1.35 -30.43
CA GLU A 547 19.67 2.61 -31.10
C GLU A 547 20.86 3.19 -31.86
N THR A 548 22.10 2.88 -31.45
CA THR A 548 23.33 3.39 -32.08
C THR A 548 24.16 2.30 -32.75
N GLU A 549 25.02 2.70 -33.70
CA GLU A 549 25.98 1.80 -34.34
C GLU A 549 27.02 1.27 -33.34
N ILE A 550 27.36 2.07 -32.31
CA ILE A 550 28.29 1.68 -31.27
C ILE A 550 27.68 0.57 -30.41
N GLU A 551 26.43 0.74 -29.97
CA GLU A 551 25.69 -0.29 -29.24
C GLU A 551 25.61 -1.58 -30.04
N LEU A 552 25.29 -1.49 -31.34
CA LEU A 552 25.26 -2.64 -32.26
C LEU A 552 26.62 -3.35 -32.35
N GLY A 553 27.71 -2.58 -32.44
CA GLY A 553 29.07 -3.12 -32.45
C GLY A 553 29.38 -3.90 -31.17
N VAL A 554 29.06 -3.33 -30.01
CA VAL A 554 29.35 -3.96 -28.71
C VAL A 554 28.52 -5.22 -28.48
N VAL A 555 27.21 -5.22 -28.81
CA VAL A 555 26.39 -6.44 -28.66
C VAL A 555 26.84 -7.55 -29.62
N THR A 556 27.34 -7.18 -30.80
CA THR A 556 27.96 -8.12 -31.75
C THR A 556 29.27 -8.70 -31.19
N ASP A 557 30.13 -7.86 -30.59
CA ASP A 557 31.37 -8.29 -29.93
C ASP A 557 31.12 -9.15 -28.67
N CYS A 558 30.01 -8.89 -27.99
CA CYS A 558 29.51 -9.75 -26.90
C CYS A 558 28.89 -11.05 -27.43
N ARG A 559 28.83 -11.24 -28.76
CA ARG A 559 28.29 -12.41 -29.44
C ARG A 559 26.81 -12.67 -29.13
N CYS A 560 25.99 -11.63 -28.98
CA CYS A 560 24.54 -11.82 -28.97
C CYS A 560 24.10 -12.48 -30.28
N ASP A 561 23.01 -13.26 -30.26
CA ASP A 561 22.55 -14.00 -31.44
C ASP A 561 21.59 -13.15 -32.28
N LYS A 562 20.73 -12.35 -31.62
CA LYS A 562 19.80 -11.44 -32.28
C LYS A 562 19.78 -10.07 -31.61
N VAL A 563 19.26 -9.07 -32.33
CA VAL A 563 19.11 -7.70 -31.86
C VAL A 563 17.75 -7.13 -32.22
N GLN A 564 17.26 -6.26 -31.34
CA GLN A 564 16.04 -5.51 -31.52
C GLN A 564 16.25 -4.07 -31.03
N GLY A 565 15.75 -3.10 -31.79
CA GLY A 565 15.82 -1.70 -31.37
C GLY A 565 15.57 -0.71 -32.49
N TYR A 566 15.56 0.58 -32.15
CA TYR A 566 15.22 1.66 -33.08
C TYR A 566 16.29 1.92 -34.13
N PHE A 567 17.49 1.35 -33.97
CA PHE A 567 18.51 1.34 -35.02
C PHE A 567 17.98 0.74 -36.33
N PHE A 568 17.13 -0.29 -36.24
CA PHE A 568 16.52 -0.96 -37.40
C PHE A 568 15.16 -0.39 -37.75
N SER A 569 14.23 -0.47 -36.79
CA SER A 569 12.87 0.03 -36.95
C SER A 569 12.21 0.25 -35.61
N LYS A 570 11.34 1.26 -35.55
CA LYS A 570 10.36 1.40 -34.48
C LYS A 570 9.25 0.36 -34.65
N PRO A 571 8.43 0.09 -33.62
CA PRO A 571 7.24 -0.74 -33.78
C PRO A 571 6.28 -0.09 -34.79
N ILE A 572 6.01 -0.79 -35.89
CA ILE A 572 5.21 -0.31 -37.03
C ILE A 572 4.01 -1.21 -37.31
N PRO A 573 2.94 -0.71 -37.95
CA PRO A 573 1.80 -1.53 -38.36
C PRO A 573 2.19 -2.73 -39.24
N ALA A 574 1.37 -3.78 -39.26
CA ALA A 574 1.63 -4.99 -40.04
C ALA A 574 1.87 -4.74 -41.54
N THR A 575 1.12 -3.81 -42.13
CA THR A 575 1.26 -3.43 -43.55
C THR A 575 2.58 -2.73 -43.83
N GLU A 576 2.99 -1.81 -42.95
CA GLU A 576 4.26 -1.09 -43.03
C GLU A 576 5.45 -2.03 -42.82
N LEU A 577 5.35 -3.00 -41.92
CA LEU A 577 6.39 -4.01 -41.72
C LEU A 577 6.68 -4.78 -43.01
N MET A 578 5.64 -5.23 -43.70
CA MET A 578 5.80 -5.97 -44.96
C MET A 578 6.41 -5.11 -46.06
N GLN A 579 6.11 -3.80 -46.08
CA GLN A 579 6.76 -2.85 -46.97
C GLN A 579 8.23 -2.64 -46.60
N TRP A 580 8.52 -2.45 -45.31
CA TRP A 580 9.87 -2.26 -44.79
C TRP A 580 10.78 -3.46 -45.12
N LEU A 581 10.27 -4.70 -45.01
CA LEU A 581 11.02 -5.91 -45.40
C LEU A 581 11.32 -5.95 -46.90
N LYS A 582 10.38 -5.52 -47.75
CA LYS A 582 10.59 -5.45 -49.21
C LYS A 582 11.61 -4.38 -49.60
N GLU A 583 11.59 -3.24 -48.92
CA GLU A 583 12.50 -2.11 -49.16
C GLU A 583 13.91 -2.37 -48.60
N ASN A 584 14.05 -3.30 -47.65
CA ASN A 584 15.31 -3.69 -47.05
C ASN A 584 15.66 -5.16 -47.33
N PRO A 585 15.92 -5.55 -48.60
CA PRO A 585 16.15 -6.94 -48.97
C PRO A 585 17.36 -7.56 -48.26
N ARG A 586 18.32 -6.74 -47.82
CA ARG A 586 19.46 -7.16 -46.98
C ARG A 586 19.07 -7.78 -45.65
N TYR A 587 17.87 -7.49 -45.16
CA TYR A 587 17.32 -7.97 -43.90
C TYR A 587 16.23 -9.04 -44.12
N SER A 588 16.06 -9.53 -45.35
CA SER A 588 15.01 -10.49 -45.67
C SER A 588 15.59 -11.67 -46.44
N GLU A 589 15.15 -12.87 -46.09
CA GLU A 589 15.35 -14.05 -46.92
C GLU A 589 14.29 -14.07 -48.04
N PHE A 590 14.12 -12.98 -48.80
CA PHE A 590 13.37 -13.03 -50.05
C PHE A 590 14.27 -13.73 -51.07
N PRO A 591 13.92 -14.91 -51.61
CA PRO A 591 14.47 -15.27 -52.89
C PRO A 591 14.07 -14.14 -53.83
N LEU A 592 15.03 -13.42 -54.41
CA LEU A 592 14.77 -12.73 -55.66
C LEU A 592 14.22 -13.81 -56.60
N MET A 593 12.90 -13.87 -56.77
CA MET A 593 12.35 -14.42 -58.00
C MET A 593 12.94 -13.54 -59.09
N GLN A 594 14.05 -14.02 -59.65
CA GLN A 594 14.51 -13.61 -60.95
C GLN A 594 13.28 -13.59 -61.85
N THR A 595 13.07 -12.42 -62.43
CA THR A 595 12.28 -12.17 -63.63
C THR A 595 12.67 -13.18 -64.71
N LEU A 596 12.08 -14.38 -64.65
CA LEU A 596 11.92 -15.25 -65.80
C LEU A 596 10.52 -14.95 -66.33
N GLY A 597 10.50 -14.22 -67.44
CA GLY A 597 9.29 -13.76 -68.10
C GLY A 597 8.33 -14.91 -68.35
N ILE A 598 7.09 -14.73 -67.90
CA ILE A 598 5.91 -15.37 -68.47
C ILE A 598 4.83 -14.31 -68.56
N ASP A 599 4.18 -14.34 -69.71
CA ASP A 599 3.43 -13.31 -70.39
C ASP A 599 2.30 -12.64 -69.61
N ALA A 600 2.10 -11.37 -70.00
CA ALA A 600 0.88 -10.63 -69.83
C ALA A 600 -0.30 -11.37 -70.49
N HIS A 601 -1.19 -11.95 -69.68
CA HIS A 601 -2.59 -12.10 -70.05
C HIS A 601 -3.48 -11.80 -68.85
N ILE A 602 -3.89 -10.54 -68.80
CA ILE A 602 -5.05 -10.05 -68.08
C ILE A 602 -6.28 -10.71 -68.69
N HIS A 603 -7.11 -11.38 -67.88
CA HIS A 603 -8.50 -11.69 -68.22
C HIS A 603 -9.41 -11.22 -67.07
N PRO A 604 -10.45 -10.40 -67.35
CA PRO A 604 -11.30 -9.83 -66.32
C PRO A 604 -12.54 -10.70 -66.08
N VAL A 605 -12.78 -11.07 -64.83
CA VAL A 605 -14.09 -11.44 -64.29
C VAL A 605 -14.06 -10.82 -62.89
N ILE A 606 -14.76 -9.73 -62.62
CA ILE A 606 -16.11 -9.75 -62.07
C ILE A 606 -16.77 -8.40 -62.38
N SER A 607 -17.73 -8.41 -63.30
CA SER A 607 -18.83 -7.45 -63.34
C SER A 607 -20.11 -8.24 -63.08
N SER A 608 -20.60 -8.21 -61.84
CA SER A 608 -22.01 -8.36 -61.49
C SER A 608 -22.13 -8.50 -59.98
N LEU A 609 -22.61 -7.45 -59.34
CA LEU A 609 -23.71 -7.48 -58.39
C LEU A 609 -23.98 -6.02 -58.00
N GLY A 610 -24.83 -5.38 -58.79
CA GLY A 610 -25.50 -4.17 -58.35
C GLY A 610 -26.51 -4.53 -57.27
N LEU A 611 -26.57 -3.72 -56.23
CA LEU A 611 -27.77 -3.48 -55.45
C LEU A 611 -27.88 -1.98 -55.21
N SER A 612 -29.11 -1.53 -55.39
CA SER A 612 -29.68 -0.18 -55.35
C SER A 612 -29.35 0.65 -54.12
#